data_AF-A0A7Y5M911-F1
#
_entry.id   AF-A0A7Y5M911-F1
#
_cell.length_a   1.000
_cell.length_b   1.000
_cell.length_c   1.000
_cell.angle_alpha   90.00
_cell.angle_beta   90.00
_cell.angle_gamma   90.00
#
_symmetry.space_group_name_H-M   'P 1'
#
loop_
_entity.id
_entity.type
_entity.pdbx_description
1 polymer ?
#
loop_
_entity_poly.entity_id
_entity_poly.type
_entity_poly.pdbx_seq_one_letter_code
_entity_poly.pdbx_strand_id
1 'polypeptide(L)' 'MKFKMSPNSLFAILLRSPWWISFALVGLFSLAAAAVLPREYLFAGILGTFPFFAVGCVAAWRQWRAPSAARMA' A
#
# COMPACT_ATOMS: atom_id res chain seq x y z
N MET A 1 -9.70 14.49 -18.61
CA MET A 1 -10.17 14.79 -17.24
C MET A 1 -9.01 14.66 -16.27
N LYS A 2 -8.73 15.67 -15.43
CA LYS A 2 -7.69 15.57 -14.39
C LYS A 2 -8.28 14.83 -13.18
N PHE A 3 -7.96 13.56 -13.00
CA PHE A 3 -8.28 12.84 -11.76
C PHE A 3 -7.50 13.45 -10.61
N LYS A 4 -8.14 14.36 -9.87
CA LYS A 4 -7.55 15.06 -8.73
C LYS A 4 -7.86 14.26 -7.47
N MET A 5 -6.87 13.53 -6.98
CA MET A 5 -6.98 12.70 -5.79
C MET A 5 -7.11 13.60 -4.54
N SER A 6 -8.08 13.33 -3.67
CA SER A 6 -8.27 14.16 -2.48
C SER A 6 -7.04 14.06 -1.56
N PRO A 7 -6.53 15.19 -1.04
CA PRO A 7 -5.27 15.21 -0.29
C PRO A 7 -5.31 14.43 1.02
N ASN A 8 -6.51 14.15 1.54
CA ASN A 8 -6.77 13.38 2.76
C ASN A 8 -7.30 11.96 2.48
N SER A 9 -7.29 11.51 1.21
CA SER A 9 -7.60 10.12 0.91
C SER A 9 -6.54 9.21 1.54
N LEU A 10 -6.97 8.06 2.06
CA LEU A 10 -6.10 7.01 2.60
C LEU A 10 -4.92 6.70 1.67
N PHE A 11 -5.19 6.52 0.37
CA PHE A 11 -4.16 6.26 -0.62
C PHE A 11 -3.18 7.43 -0.84
N ALA A 12 -3.66 8.67 -0.76
CA ALA A 12 -2.79 9.84 -0.86
C ALA A 12 -1.86 9.96 0.36
N ILE A 13 -2.34 9.56 1.54
CA ILE A 13 -1.54 9.45 2.75
C ILE A 13 -0.51 8.32 2.60
N LEU A 14 -0.92 7.12 2.20
CA LEU A 14 -0.01 5.98 1.97
C LEU A 14 1.11 6.30 0.97
N LEU A 15 0.81 7.08 -0.07
CA LEU A 15 1.81 7.52 -1.07
C LEU A 15 2.86 8.50 -0.51
N ARG A 16 2.57 9.18 0.60
CA ARG A 16 3.52 10.08 1.30
C ARG A 16 4.26 9.38 2.44
N SER A 17 3.66 8.34 3.01
CA SER A 17 4.25 7.51 4.05
C SER A 17 5.40 6.64 3.51
N PRO A 18 6.30 6.14 4.38
CA PRO A 18 7.27 5.11 4.02
C PRO A 18 6.63 3.94 3.26
N TRP A 19 7.25 3.50 2.16
CA TRP A 19 6.67 2.52 1.24
C TRP A 19 6.31 1.19 1.92
N TRP A 20 7.04 0.81 2.97
CA TRP A 20 6.82 -0.42 3.71
C TRP A 20 5.49 -0.44 4.48
N ILE A 21 4.89 0.72 4.78
CA ILE A 21 3.62 0.81 5.52
C ILE A 21 2.48 0.16 4.72
N SER A 22 2.48 0.33 3.40
CA SER A 22 1.51 -0.34 2.52
C SER A 22 1.65 -1.86 2.59
N PHE A 23 2.88 -2.39 2.65
CA PHE A 23 3.13 -3.83 2.79
C PHE A 23 2.76 -4.35 4.18
N ALA A 24 3.02 -3.58 5.23
CA ALA A 24 2.58 -3.91 6.59
C ALA A 24 1.05 -3.99 6.66
N LEU A 25 0.34 -3.08 6.00
CA LEU A 25 -1.13 -3.11 5.85
C LEU A 25 -1.62 -4.36 5.11
N VAL A 26 -0.99 -4.71 3.99
CA VAL A 26 -1.31 -5.94 3.25
C VAL A 26 -1.11 -7.18 4.12
N GLY A 27 0.00 -7.27 4.84
CA GLY A 27 0.30 -8.37 5.76
C GLY A 27 -0.71 -8.46 6.89
N LEU A 28 -1.05 -7.32 7.51
CA LEU A 28 -2.04 -7.24 8.59
C LEU A 28 -3.42 -7.71 8.11
N PHE A 29 -3.89 -7.23 6.96
CA PHE A 29 -5.18 -7.65 6.41
C PHE A 29 -5.19 -9.10 5.95
N SER A 30 -4.08 -9.59 5.38
CA SER A 30 -3.96 -10.99 4.96
C SER A 30 -3.96 -11.92 6.18
N LEU A 31 -3.29 -11.55 7.26
CA LEU A 31 -3.30 -12.30 8.53
C LEU A 31 -4.69 -12.25 9.19
N ALA A 32 -5.34 -11.10 9.20
CA ALA A 32 -6.70 -10.96 9.70
C ALA A 32 -7.68 -11.83 8.89
N ALA A 33 -7.54 -11.84 7.55
CA ALA A 33 -8.33 -12.69 6.68
C ALA A 33 -8.05 -14.19 6.95
N ALA A 34 -6.79 -14.56 7.15
CA ALA A 34 -6.40 -15.93 7.49
C ALA A 34 -6.94 -16.40 8.85
N ALA A 35 -7.07 -15.49 9.81
CA ALA A 35 -7.59 -15.79 11.13
C ALA A 35 -9.13 -15.86 11.18
N VAL A 36 -9.82 -15.08 10.35
CA VAL A 36 -11.29 -14.92 10.42
C VAL A 36 -12.03 -15.72 9.34
N LEU A 37 -11.48 -15.87 8.13
CA LEU A 37 -12.19 -16.48 7.01
C LEU A 37 -11.94 -17.99 6.87
N PRO A 38 -12.96 -18.77 6.46
CA PRO A 38 -12.77 -20.15 5.99
C PRO A 38 -11.79 -20.22 4.82
N ARG A 39 -11.09 -21.37 4.69
CA ARG A 39 -10.04 -21.57 3.68
C ARG A 39 -10.46 -21.25 2.25
N GLU A 40 -11.74 -21.45 1.94
CA GLU A 40 -12.38 -21.19 0.65
C GLU A 40 -12.33 -19.71 0.25
N TYR A 41 -12.39 -18.80 1.23
CA TYR A 41 -12.47 -17.35 1.00
C TYR A 41 -11.13 -16.63 1.22
N LEU A 42 -10.08 -17.35 1.60
CA LEU A 42 -8.75 -16.75 1.82
C LEU A 42 -8.23 -16.04 0.58
N PHE A 43 -8.40 -16.65 -0.60
CA PHE A 43 -8.00 -16.01 -1.85
C PHE A 43 -8.77 -14.73 -2.12
N ALA A 44 -10.06 -14.69 -1.81
CA ALA A 44 -10.88 -13.48 -1.93
C ALA A 44 -10.40 -12.38 -0.94
N GLY A 45 -10.09 -12.76 0.31
CA GLY A 45 -9.53 -11.85 1.31
C GLY A 45 -8.17 -11.27 0.89
N ILE A 46 -7.26 -12.12 0.39
CA ILE A 46 -5.95 -11.70 -0.12
C ILE A 46 -6.10 -10.78 -1.35
N LEU A 47 -7.00 -11.11 -2.29
CA LEU A 47 -7.31 -10.24 -3.44
C LEU A 47 -7.83 -8.87 -3.01
N GLY A 48 -8.57 -8.79 -1.90
CA GLY A 48 -9.02 -7.52 -1.31
C GLY A 48 -7.88 -6.59 -0.88
N THR A 49 -6.69 -7.14 -0.58
CA THR A 49 -5.52 -6.34 -0.20
C THR A 49 -4.71 -5.83 -1.39
N PHE A 50 -5.02 -6.29 -2.60
CA PHE A 50 -4.32 -5.94 -3.85
C PHE A 50 -4.18 -4.43 -4.11
N PRO A 51 -5.18 -3.55 -3.88
CA PRO A 51 -4.99 -2.11 -4.07
C PRO A 51 -3.92 -1.52 -3.14
N PHE A 52 -3.79 -2.02 -1.91
CA PHE A 52 -2.73 -1.58 -0.98
C PHE A 52 -1.36 -2.08 -1.42
N PHE A 53 -1.29 -3.30 -1.94
CA PHE A 53 -0.08 -3.83 -2.55
C PHE A 53 0.39 -2.98 -3.73
N ALA A 54 -0.53 -2.63 -4.65
CA ALA A 54 -0.23 -1.77 -5.78
C ALA A 54 0.29 -0.38 -5.33
N VAL A 55 -0.34 0.20 -4.30
CA VAL A 55 0.12 1.48 -3.72
C VAL A 55 1.50 1.35 -3.09
N GLY A 56 1.79 0.24 -2.41
CA GLY A 56 3.12 -0.09 -1.88
C GLY A 56 4.18 -0.18 -2.98
N CYS A 57 3.88 -0.86 -4.08
CA CYS A 57 4.77 -0.95 -5.25
C CYS A 57 5.03 0.43 -5.86
N VAL A 58 4.00 1.26 -6.03
CA VAL A 58 4.16 2.63 -6.56
C VAL A 58 4.96 3.51 -5.59
N ALA A 59 4.67 3.44 -4.29
CA ALA A 59 5.40 4.18 -3.27
C ALA A 59 6.88 3.75 -3.19
N ALA A 60 7.16 2.44 -3.23
CA ALA A 60 8.51 1.90 -3.26
C ALA A 60 9.24 2.34 -4.54
N TRP A 61 8.57 2.23 -5.69
CA TRP A 61 9.10 2.67 -6.98
C TRP A 61 9.45 4.16 -6.97
N ARG A 62 8.60 5.02 -6.36
CA ARG A 62 8.85 6.46 -6.22
C ARG A 62 9.95 6.78 -5.20
N GLN A 63 9.98 6.10 -4.05
CA GLN A 63 10.98 6.33 -3.00
C GLN A 63 12.37 5.81 -3.41
N TRP A 64 12.45 4.73 -4.18
CA TRP A 64 13.72 4.26 -4.76
C TRP A 64 14.20 5.11 -5.95
N ARG A 65 13.29 5.73 -6.71
CA ARG A 65 13.66 6.68 -7.80
C ARG A 65 13.89 8.09 -7.28
N ALA A 66 13.41 8.42 -6.09
CA ALA A 66 13.67 9.71 -5.48
C ALA A 66 15.20 9.79 -5.25
N PRO A 67 15.88 10.82 -5.78
CA PRO A 67 17.29 11.03 -5.46
C PRO A 67 17.38 11.08 -3.94
N SER A 68 18.28 10.27 -3.37
CA SER A 68 18.36 10.11 -1.92
C SER A 68 18.44 11.49 -1.26
N ALA A 69 17.87 11.61 -0.07
CA ALA A 69 17.98 12.80 0.77
C ALA A 69 19.44 13.28 0.99
N ALA A 70 20.45 12.52 0.53
CA ALA A 70 21.85 12.95 0.47
C ALA A 70 22.15 14.04 -0.58
N ARG A 71 21.17 14.50 -1.39
CA ARG A 71 21.32 15.69 -2.25
C ARG A 71 20.67 16.96 -1.66
N MET A 72 20.39 16.95 -0.36
CA MET A 72 19.99 18.14 0.41
C MET A 72 20.88 18.30 1.66
N ALA A 73 22.18 18.05 1.51
CA ALA A 73 23.23 18.39 2.47
C ALA A 73 24.36 19.10 1.72
#